data_AF-A0A7X8H7X9-F1
#
_entry.id   AF-A0A7X8H7X9-F1
#
_cell.length_a   1.000
_cell.length_b   1.000
_cell.length_c   1.000
_cell.angle_alpha   90.00
_cell.angle_beta   90.00
_cell.angle_gamma   90.00
#
_symmetry.space_group_name_H-M   'P 1'
#
loop_
_entity.id
_entity.type
_entity.pdbx_description
1 polymer ?
#
loop_
_entity_poly.entity_id
_entity_poly.type
_entity_poly.pdbx_seq_one_letter_code
_entity_poly.pdbx_strand_id
1 'polypeptide(L)' 'MNKNDREFRFELLRPGQLIQERERCPLIFVPVAPLEYHGPHLPVGMDPINATFCAMETCKRIGKGVVYPTIHCGT' A
#
# COMPACT_ATOMS: atom_id res chain seq x y z
N MET A 1 14.34 7.26 5.64
CA MET A 1 13.90 6.28 6.65
C MET A 1 15.05 6.11 7.62
N ASN A 2 14.80 6.34 8.90
CA ASN A 2 15.80 6.03 9.92
C ASN A 2 16.06 4.52 9.89
N LYS A 3 17.25 4.09 10.30
CA LYS A 3 17.64 2.67 10.34
C LYS A 3 16.70 1.76 11.17
N ASN A 4 15.76 2.36 11.91
CA ASN A 4 14.76 1.72 12.77
C ASN A 4 13.31 1.79 12.25
N ASP A 5 13.03 2.40 11.08
CA ASP A 5 11.66 2.43 10.56
C ASP A 5 11.26 1.03 10.07
N ARG A 6 10.17 0.49 10.62
CA ARG A 6 9.56 -0.78 10.16
C ARG A 6 9.14 -0.63 8.70
N GLU A 7 9.70 -1.45 7.82
CA GLU A 7 9.21 -1.60 6.45
C GLU A 7 7.88 -2.36 6.46
N PHE A 8 6.91 -1.89 5.70
CA PHE A 8 5.57 -2.48 5.64
C PHE A 8 5.03 -2.59 4.20
N ARG A 9 5.80 -2.16 3.20
CA ARG A 9 5.50 -2.40 1.79
C ARG A 9 5.80 -3.86 1.45
N PHE A 10 4.77 -4.59 1.06
CA PHE A 10 4.82 -6.04 0.87
C PHE A 10 5.93 -6.44 -0.11
N GLU A 11 6.09 -5.70 -1.20
CA GLU A 11 7.08 -5.93 -2.26
C GLU A 11 8.53 -5.69 -1.84
N LEU A 12 8.77 -5.09 -0.67
CA LEU A 12 10.11 -4.85 -0.12
C LEU A 12 10.43 -5.76 1.08
N LEU A 13 9.50 -6.59 1.51
CA LEU A 13 9.69 -7.54 2.60
C LEU A 13 10.21 -8.88 2.07
N ARG A 14 11.24 -9.42 2.75
CA ARG A 14 11.69 -10.79 2.52
C ARG A 14 10.70 -11.79 3.12
N PRO A 15 10.66 -13.06 2.67
CA PRO A 15 9.74 -14.07 3.19
C PRO A 15 9.74 -14.20 4.73
N GLY A 16 10.92 -14.19 5.36
CA GLY A 16 11.03 -14.23 6.82
C GLY A 16 10.43 -13.00 7.52
N GLN A 17 10.49 -11.82 6.89
CA GLN A 17 9.87 -10.60 7.42
C GLN A 17 8.34 -10.65 7.25
N LEU A 18 7.84 -11.15 6.12
CA LEU A 18 6.40 -11.37 5.92
C LEU A 18 5.82 -12.36 6.92
N ILE A 19 6.55 -13.44 7.23
CA ILE A 19 6.14 -14.39 8.29
C ILE A 19 6.06 -13.66 9.63
N GLN A 20 7.09 -12.87 10.00
CA GLN A 20 7.06 -12.09 11.24
C GLN A 20 5.87 -11.12 11.29
N GLU A 21 5.56 -10.44 10.20
CA GLU A 21 4.41 -9.53 10.12
C GLU A 21 3.08 -10.28 10.24
N ARG A 22 2.95 -11.45 9.62
CA ARG A 22 1.78 -12.32 9.75
C ARG A 22 1.57 -12.77 11.20
N GLU A 23 2.62 -13.20 11.89
CA GLU A 23 2.55 -13.59 13.31
C GLU A 23 2.21 -12.39 14.21
N ARG A 24 2.68 -11.19 13.85
CA ARG A 24 2.38 -9.95 14.59
C ARG A 24 0.93 -9.50 14.39
N CYS A 25 0.45 -9.49 13.15
CA CYS A 25 -0.93 -9.17 12.77
C CYS A 25 -1.17 -9.57 11.30
N PRO A 26 -2.01 -10.58 11.01
CA PRO A 26 -2.27 -11.05 9.65
C PRO A 26 -3.24 -10.10 8.90
N LEU A 27 -2.80 -8.86 8.67
CA LEU A 27 -3.55 -7.79 8.01
C LEU A 27 -2.80 -7.30 6.77
N ILE A 28 -3.48 -7.27 5.63
CA ILE A 28 -2.98 -6.72 4.37
C ILE A 28 -3.94 -5.64 3.90
N PHE A 29 -3.42 -4.45 3.61
CA PHE A 29 -4.13 -3.41 2.88
C PHE A 29 -3.86 -3.62 1.39
N VAL A 30 -4.92 -3.77 0.59
CA VAL A 30 -4.80 -3.96 -0.86
C VAL A 30 -5.40 -2.74 -1.55
N PRO A 31 -4.58 -1.77 -1.99
CA PRO A 31 -5.07 -0.66 -2.80
C PRO A 31 -5.43 -1.15 -4.21
N VAL A 32 -6.66 -0.85 -4.66
CA VAL A 32 -7.18 -1.21 -5.99
C VAL A 32 -7.88 0.01 -6.58
N ALA A 33 -7.52 0.38 -7.81
CA ALA A 33 -8.11 1.55 -8.49
C ALA A 33 -7.84 1.55 -10.00
N PRO A 34 -8.70 2.18 -10.83
CA PRO A 34 -8.55 2.26 -12.29
C PRO A 34 -7.41 3.17 -12.74
N LEU A 35 -7.04 3.06 -14.02
CA LEU A 35 -6.38 4.14 -14.75
C LEU A 35 -7.42 4.76 -15.67
N GLU A 36 -7.87 5.97 -15.38
CA GLU A 36 -8.98 6.60 -16.10
C GLU A 36 -8.84 8.13 -16.26
N TYR A 37 -9.62 8.72 -17.15
CA TYR A 37 -9.52 10.14 -17.48
C TYR A 37 -10.16 11.02 -16.39
N HIS A 38 -9.39 11.97 -15.84
CA HIS A 38 -9.85 12.92 -14.82
C HIS A 38 -9.80 14.38 -15.29
N GLY A 39 -10.02 14.64 -16.58
CA GLY A 39 -9.89 16.00 -17.13
C GLY A 39 -8.45 16.38 -17.47
N PRO A 40 -8.21 17.57 -18.07
CA PRO A 40 -6.88 17.99 -18.51
C PRO A 40 -5.93 18.41 -17.38
N HIS A 41 -6.43 18.51 -16.14
CA HIS A 41 -5.70 19.05 -14.99
C HIS A 41 -5.25 17.97 -14.00
N LEU A 42 -5.64 16.71 -14.21
CA LEU A 42 -5.29 15.58 -13.34
C LEU A 42 -4.64 14.43 -14.14
N PRO A 43 -3.76 13.65 -13.51
CA PRO A 43 -3.19 12.47 -14.13
C PRO A 43 -4.23 11.36 -14.24
N VAL A 44 -4.05 10.46 -15.21
CA VAL A 44 -4.91 9.27 -15.36
C VAL A 44 -4.81 8.27 -14.20
N GLY A 45 -3.80 8.43 -13.36
CA GLY A 45 -3.57 7.60 -12.17
C GLY A 45 -4.05 8.25 -10.88
N MET A 46 -4.92 9.26 -10.92
CA MET A 46 -5.35 9.97 -9.71
C MET A 46 -5.88 9.00 -8.64
N ASP A 47 -6.77 8.08 -9.03
CA ASP A 47 -7.34 7.11 -8.11
C ASP A 47 -6.30 6.15 -7.48
N PRO A 48 -5.42 5.46 -8.24
CA PRO A 48 -4.42 4.58 -7.66
C PRO A 48 -3.39 5.35 -6.84
N ILE A 49 -3.04 6.57 -7.22
CA ILE A 49 -2.18 7.44 -6.40
C ILE A 49 -2.83 7.64 -5.02
N ASN A 50 -4.08 8.09 -5.00
CA ASN A 50 -4.81 8.33 -3.76
C ASN A 50 -4.97 7.05 -2.91
N ALA A 51 -5.40 5.94 -3.54
CA ALA A 51 -5.56 4.66 -2.86
C ALA A 51 -4.26 4.15 -2.24
N THR A 52 -3.13 4.27 -2.95
CA THR A 52 -1.80 3.90 -2.45
C THR A 52 -1.44 4.70 -1.20
N PHE A 53 -1.57 6.03 -1.26
CA PHE A 53 -1.26 6.89 -0.11
C PHE A 53 -2.18 6.65 1.07
N CYS A 54 -3.48 6.48 0.83
CA CYS A 54 -4.44 6.13 1.88
C CYS A 54 -4.06 4.81 2.58
N ALA A 55 -3.72 3.77 1.83
CA ALA A 55 -3.32 2.48 2.40
C ALA A 55 -2.02 2.58 3.20
N MET A 56 -1.00 3.26 2.66
CA MET A 56 0.28 3.49 3.35
C MET A 56 0.11 4.26 4.66
N GLU A 57 -0.62 5.37 4.65
CA GLU A 57 -0.82 6.18 5.85
C GLU A 57 -1.72 5.48 6.87
N THR A 58 -2.70 4.70 6.43
CA THR A 58 -3.52 3.87 7.33
C THR A 58 -2.69 2.82 8.03
N CYS A 59 -1.89 2.04 7.29
CA CYS A 59 -0.99 1.03 7.83
C CYS A 59 0.01 1.63 8.84
N LYS A 60 0.59 2.78 8.48
CA LYS A 60 1.53 3.52 9.33
C LYS A 60 0.90 4.01 10.63
N ARG A 61 -0.31 4.60 10.57
CA ARG A 61 -1.01 5.12 11.77
C ARG A 61 -1.53 4.02 12.69
N ILE A 62 -2.02 2.91 12.13
CA ILE A 62 -2.43 1.73 12.91
C ILE A 62 -1.20 1.04 13.51
N GLY A 63 -0.04 1.15 12.86
CA GLY A 63 1.20 0.53 13.31
C GLY A 63 1.21 -1.00 13.15
N LYS A 64 0.28 -1.57 12.38
CA LYS A 64 0.11 -3.01 12.11
C LYS A 64 -0.24 -3.26 10.65
N GLY A 65 0.01 -4.47 10.18
CA GLY A 65 -0.27 -4.91 8.81
C GLY A 65 0.78 -4.46 7.80
N VAL A 66 0.58 -4.87 6.55
CA VAL A 66 1.43 -4.54 5.40
C VAL A 66 0.57 -4.02 4.25
N VAL A 67 1.18 -3.29 3.32
CA VAL A 67 0.49 -2.75 2.13
C VAL A 67 0.96 -3.50 0.91
N TYR A 68 0.02 -4.11 0.18
CA TYR A 68 0.28 -4.77 -1.09
C TYR A 68 0.51 -3.74 -2.20
N PRO A 69 1.28 -4.06 -3.27
CA PRO A 69 1.37 -3.20 -4.44
C PRO A 69 -0.01 -2.84 -4.99
N THR A 70 -0.16 -1.60 -5.44
CA THR A 70 -1.42 -1.12 -6.00
C THR A 70 -1.80 -1.90 -7.24
N ILE A 71 -3.03 -2.41 -7.23
CA ILE A 71 -3.61 -3.14 -8.34
C ILE A 71 -4.34 -2.12 -9.22
N HIS A 72 -3.84 -1.92 -10.42
CA HIS A 72 -4.48 -1.06 -11.43
C HIS A 72 -5.62 -1.83 -12.10
N CYS A 73 -6.83 -1.70 -11.57
CA CYS A 73 -8.02 -2.39 -12.05
C CYS A 73 -9.26 -1.52 -11.83
N GLY A 74 -10.11 -1.46 -12.85
CA GLY A 74 -11.36 -0.71 -12.89
C GLY A 74 -12.49 -1.53 -13.50
N THR A 75 -13.70 -0.97 -13.49
CA THR A 75 -14.90 -1.57 -14.13
C THR A 75 -15.04 -1.17 -15.58
#